data_AF-A0A969MJD0-F1
#
_entry.id   AF-A0A969MJD0-F1
#
_cell.length_a   1.000
_cell.length_b   1.000
_cell.length_c   1.000
_cell.angle_alpha   90.00
_cell.angle_beta   90.00
_cell.angle_gamma   90.00
#
_symmetry.space_group_name_H-M   'P 1'
#
loop_
_entity.id
_entity.type
_entity.pdbx_description
1 polymer ?
#
loop_
_entity_poly.entity_id
_entity_poly.type
_entity_poly.pdbx_seq_one_letter_code
_entity_poly.pdbx_strand_id
1 'polypeptide(L)'
;MSLKEKALKGVIWSAIENWGSRVISFVVFLLLARLLEPKTFGLVALSSIFFAFMEVFLDQGFSQAIIQRKEVEQEHLDTAFWTNIGIALVLLGISVAGAGIIANLFKEPQLIPIIRWLSLSFLFAALNSVQSAILSRQLAFKTLSLRTLVATVAGGLVGVVMAFLGFGVWSLVGQQIANGFAGVIVLWSTTDWRPSFKFSKKHFQELFSFGINVVGINALNFLNRRSDDLLIGYFLGSVALGYYTVAYRILLMVNQLMVGTIQKTAMPVFSRLQSEPERLRQAFYSAIGLTTLIAFPIFLGLSTLAPELVVVMFGEEWKPSIPVMQILNLIGLLYAGFNYNNPMIMALGKPGLGLGLSSMQAIGNVIGFAIAVRWGIVAVAAAYVIRAYLTAPVTLWIVNKLIPINFRTYLSQYAAPLVASLIMVATIFGAKYFLGGIVNLHILLTICISFGALVYISTIRLIAPKLFKRSTDLFGSILPKFSLNKT
;
A
#
# COMPACT_ATOMS: atom_id res chain seq x y z
N MET A 1 33.72 -3.08 7.03
CA MET A 1 32.39 -3.29 7.65
C MET A 1 32.07 -4.76 7.65
N SER A 2 31.64 -5.29 8.79
CA SER A 2 31.13 -6.66 8.86
C SER A 2 29.81 -6.79 8.08
N LEU A 3 29.48 -8.00 7.63
CA LEU A 3 28.21 -8.28 6.94
C LEU A 3 26.99 -7.84 7.78
N LYS A 4 27.10 -7.97 9.11
CA LYS A 4 26.08 -7.54 10.08
C LYS A 4 25.88 -6.02 10.09
N GLU A 5 26.96 -5.23 10.04
CA GLU A 5 26.88 -3.76 9.98
C GLU A 5 26.26 -3.27 8.67
N LYS A 6 26.63 -3.89 7.54
CA LYS A 6 26.02 -3.57 6.23
C LYS A 6 24.51 -3.87 6.23
N ALA A 7 24.12 -5.02 6.78
CA ALA A 7 22.71 -5.39 6.90
C ALA A 7 21.93 -4.41 7.79
N LEU A 8 22.47 -4.04 8.97
CA LEU A 8 21.81 -3.11 9.89
C LEU A 8 21.64 -1.71 9.28
N LYS A 9 22.70 -1.16 8.66
CA LYS A 9 22.59 0.11 7.93
C LYS A 9 21.60 0.01 6.77
N GLY A 10 21.57 -1.14 6.09
CA GLY A 10 20.61 -1.41 5.03
C GLY A 10 19.16 -1.35 5.50
N VAL A 11 18.86 -1.91 6.67
CA VAL A 11 17.52 -1.83 7.28
C VAL A 11 17.11 -0.38 7.56
N ILE A 12 18.03 0.45 8.08
CA ILE A 12 17.77 1.86 8.36
C ILE A 12 17.47 2.62 7.07
N TRP A 13 18.27 2.44 6.02
CA TRP A 13 18.05 3.08 4.72
C TRP A 13 16.72 2.65 4.10
N SER A 14 16.41 1.36 4.11
CA SER A 14 15.12 0.84 3.67
C SER A 14 13.95 1.41 4.48
N ALA A 15 14.11 1.66 5.78
CA ALA A 15 13.09 2.31 6.59
C ALA A 15 12.89 3.78 6.18
N ILE A 16 13.99 4.55 6.03
CA ILE A 16 13.97 5.94 5.57
C ILE A 16 13.29 6.03 4.20
N GLU A 17 13.63 5.15 3.27
CA GLU A 17 12.99 5.07 1.96
C GLU A 17 11.49 4.80 2.06
N ASN A 18 11.10 3.74 2.76
CA ASN A 18 9.70 3.33 2.85
C ASN A 18 8.82 4.44 3.47
N TRP A 19 9.30 5.08 4.54
CA TRP A 19 8.54 6.15 5.20
C TRP A 19 8.65 7.47 4.46
N GLY A 20 9.85 7.86 4.03
CA GLY A 20 10.09 9.10 3.29
C GLY A 20 9.32 9.14 1.98
N SER A 21 9.42 8.09 1.14
CA SER A 21 8.70 8.04 -0.14
C SER A 21 7.18 8.07 0.03
N ARG A 22 6.63 7.41 1.07
CA ARG A 22 5.19 7.41 1.35
C ARG A 22 4.68 8.77 1.79
N VAL A 23 5.40 9.43 2.70
CA VAL A 23 5.03 10.79 3.15
C VAL A 23 5.11 11.76 1.97
N ILE A 24 6.19 11.74 1.20
CA ILE A 24 6.34 12.59 0.00
C ILE A 24 5.23 12.30 -1.01
N SER A 25 4.98 11.03 -1.33
CA SER A 25 3.92 10.64 -2.28
C SER A 25 2.54 11.04 -1.81
N PHE A 26 2.27 11.00 -0.50
CA PHE A 26 1.01 11.44 0.06
C PHE A 26 0.87 12.95 -0.02
N VAL A 27 1.90 13.73 0.33
CA VAL A 27 1.89 15.19 0.19
C VAL A 27 1.67 15.59 -1.27
N VAL A 28 2.40 14.99 -2.21
CA VAL A 28 2.22 15.20 -3.65
C VAL A 28 0.80 14.85 -4.07
N PHE A 29 0.26 13.72 -3.59
CA PHE A 29 -1.12 13.34 -3.86
C PHE A 29 -2.13 14.37 -3.35
N LEU A 30 -1.97 14.89 -2.13
CA LEU A 30 -2.85 15.94 -1.59
C LEU A 30 -2.81 17.21 -2.44
N LEU A 31 -1.61 17.65 -2.83
CA LEU A 31 -1.45 18.82 -3.68
C LEU A 31 -2.12 18.61 -5.04
N LEU A 32 -1.90 17.46 -5.68
CA LEU A 32 -2.51 17.17 -6.98
C LEU A 32 -4.02 16.98 -6.90
N ALA A 33 -4.52 16.32 -5.86
CA ALA A 33 -5.97 16.15 -5.65
C ALA A 33 -6.70 17.47 -5.38
N ARG A 34 -5.99 18.49 -4.87
CA ARG A 34 -6.53 19.84 -4.70
C ARG A 34 -6.49 20.68 -5.99
N LEU A 35 -5.57 20.38 -6.90
CA LEU A 35 -5.38 21.12 -8.15
C LEU A 35 -6.13 20.51 -9.35
N LEU A 36 -6.51 19.24 -9.27
CA LEU A 36 -7.06 18.48 -10.39
C LEU A 36 -8.46 17.97 -10.08
N GLU A 37 -9.30 17.98 -11.10
CA GLU A 37 -10.67 17.46 -11.04
C GLU A 37 -10.70 15.92 -10.85
N PRO A 38 -11.77 15.37 -10.27
CA PRO A 38 -11.96 13.93 -10.08
C PRO A 38 -11.83 13.10 -11.38
N LYS A 39 -12.29 13.63 -12.52
CA LYS A 39 -12.17 12.97 -13.82
C LYS A 39 -10.70 12.67 -14.19
N THR A 40 -9.81 13.61 -13.88
CA THR A 40 -8.37 13.47 -14.15
C THR A 40 -7.77 12.30 -13.37
N PHE A 41 -8.12 12.17 -12.10
CA PHE A 41 -7.73 11.02 -11.29
C PHE A 41 -8.32 9.71 -11.80
N GLY A 42 -9.57 9.74 -12.27
CA GLY A 42 -10.23 8.63 -12.92
C GLY A 42 -9.48 8.09 -14.14
N LEU A 43 -9.08 8.99 -15.06
CA LEU A 43 -8.31 8.63 -16.25
C LEU A 43 -6.96 8.00 -15.89
N VAL A 44 -6.28 8.55 -14.90
CA VAL A 44 -5.00 7.99 -14.44
C VAL A 44 -5.20 6.67 -13.72
N ALA A 45 -6.25 6.49 -12.92
CA ALA A 45 -6.59 5.21 -12.33
C ALA A 45 -6.87 4.15 -13.41
N LEU A 46 -7.68 4.47 -14.43
CA LEU A 46 -7.93 3.59 -15.58
C LEU A 46 -6.64 3.20 -16.30
N SER A 47 -5.79 4.18 -16.60
CA SER A 47 -4.48 3.90 -17.22
C SER A 47 -3.62 3.03 -16.30
N SER A 48 -3.61 3.28 -14.99
CA SER A 48 -2.81 2.55 -14.01
C SER A 48 -3.22 1.09 -13.88
N ILE A 49 -4.49 0.78 -14.09
CA ILE A 49 -4.98 -0.60 -14.16
C ILE A 49 -4.35 -1.32 -15.36
N PHE A 50 -4.38 -0.68 -16.53
CA PHE A 50 -3.75 -1.22 -17.74
C PHE A 50 -2.25 -1.41 -17.54
N PHE A 51 -1.56 -0.42 -16.96
CA PHE A 51 -0.13 -0.54 -16.62
C PHE A 51 0.14 -1.66 -15.63
N ALA A 52 -0.64 -1.76 -14.56
CA ALA A 52 -0.49 -2.83 -13.57
C ALA A 52 -0.70 -4.23 -14.18
N PHE A 53 -1.57 -4.36 -15.19
CA PHE A 53 -1.71 -5.61 -15.95
C PHE A 53 -0.47 -5.90 -16.80
N MET A 54 0.06 -4.90 -17.51
CA MET A 54 1.27 -5.08 -18.33
C MET A 54 2.52 -5.36 -17.49
N GLU A 55 2.62 -4.76 -16.30
CA GLU A 55 3.71 -4.99 -15.35
C GLU A 55 3.81 -6.46 -14.89
N VAL A 56 2.70 -7.21 -14.90
CA VAL A 56 2.70 -8.67 -14.61
C VAL A 56 3.67 -9.42 -15.52
N PHE A 57 3.82 -8.98 -16.77
CA PHE A 57 4.69 -9.60 -17.77
C PHE A 57 6.09 -9.00 -17.83
N LEU A 58 6.28 -7.79 -17.29
CA LEU A 58 7.56 -7.08 -17.33
C LEU A 58 8.51 -7.52 -16.23
N ASP A 59 8.01 -7.70 -15.00
CA ASP A 59 8.82 -8.25 -13.89
C ASP A 59 8.69 -9.77 -13.83
N GLN A 60 9.34 -10.45 -14.78
CA GLN A 60 9.38 -11.92 -14.86
C GLN A 60 10.26 -12.54 -13.77
N GLY A 61 10.48 -11.90 -12.62
CA GLY A 61 11.30 -12.45 -11.55
C GLY A 61 12.80 -12.58 -11.86
N PHE A 62 13.28 -12.06 -13.00
CA PHE A 62 14.70 -12.15 -13.38
C PHE A 62 15.60 -11.44 -12.36
N SER A 63 15.16 -10.28 -11.86
CA SER A 63 15.86 -9.57 -10.79
C SER A 63 15.93 -10.39 -9.50
N GLN A 64 14.85 -11.09 -9.15
CA GLN A 64 14.83 -11.97 -7.97
C GLN A 64 15.74 -13.18 -8.16
N ALA A 65 15.77 -13.78 -9.36
CA ALA A 65 16.66 -14.89 -9.70
C ALA A 65 18.14 -14.48 -9.63
N ILE A 66 18.50 -13.28 -10.11
CA ILE A 66 19.85 -12.72 -9.99
C ILE A 66 20.24 -12.50 -8.52
N ILE A 67 19.32 -11.99 -7.69
CA ILE A 67 19.57 -11.75 -6.26
C ILE A 67 19.76 -13.07 -5.50
N GLN A 68 18.92 -14.07 -5.78
CA GLN A 68 18.92 -15.35 -5.06
C GLN A 68 20.14 -16.22 -5.37
N ARG A 69 20.63 -16.19 -6.62
CA ARG A 69 21.63 -17.13 -7.11
C ARG A 69 22.98 -16.96 -6.41
N LYS A 70 23.70 -18.05 -6.09
CA LYS A 70 25.01 -17.93 -5.40
C LYS A 70 26.10 -17.35 -6.28
N GLU A 71 26.16 -17.77 -7.54
CA GLU A 71 27.15 -17.33 -8.52
C GLU A 71 26.44 -16.70 -9.71
N VAL A 72 26.85 -15.50 -10.09
CA VAL A 72 26.26 -14.74 -11.20
C VAL A 72 27.39 -14.34 -12.13
N GLU A 73 27.36 -14.90 -13.33
CA GLU A 73 28.28 -14.53 -14.42
C GLU A 73 27.77 -13.26 -15.12
N GLN A 74 28.65 -12.55 -15.82
CA GLN A 74 28.29 -11.34 -16.55
C GLN A 74 27.20 -11.61 -17.60
N GLU A 75 27.27 -12.79 -18.24
CA GLU A 75 26.30 -13.26 -19.23
C GLU A 75 24.90 -13.43 -18.64
N HIS A 76 24.74 -13.69 -17.33
CA HIS A 76 23.42 -13.69 -16.69
C HIS A 76 22.84 -12.28 -16.65
N LEU A 77 23.65 -11.28 -16.32
CA LEU A 77 23.23 -9.87 -16.24
C LEU A 77 22.89 -9.32 -17.63
N ASP A 78 23.74 -9.58 -18.63
CA ASP A 78 23.51 -9.15 -20.01
C ASP A 78 22.26 -9.81 -20.59
N THR A 79 22.10 -11.12 -20.40
CA THR A 79 20.92 -11.86 -20.86
C THR A 79 19.65 -11.34 -20.20
N ALA A 80 19.66 -11.10 -18.88
CA ALA A 80 18.51 -10.55 -18.19
C ALA A 80 18.17 -9.14 -18.67
N PHE A 81 19.18 -8.30 -18.89
CA PHE A 81 19.01 -6.93 -19.36
C PHE A 81 18.37 -6.88 -20.76
N TRP A 82 18.95 -7.59 -21.73
CA TRP A 82 18.44 -7.58 -23.09
C TRP A 82 17.07 -8.25 -23.21
N THR A 83 16.80 -9.28 -22.39
CA THR A 83 15.45 -9.85 -22.30
C THR A 83 14.45 -8.80 -21.80
N ASN A 84 14.75 -8.11 -20.68
CA ASN A 84 13.86 -7.08 -20.12
C ASN A 84 13.62 -5.93 -21.09
N ILE A 85 14.64 -5.48 -21.83
CA ILE A 85 14.51 -4.45 -22.86
C ILE A 85 13.63 -4.95 -24.01
N GLY A 86 13.84 -6.19 -24.48
CA GLY A 86 13.02 -6.80 -25.53
C GLY A 86 11.54 -6.89 -25.13
N ILE A 87 11.25 -7.37 -23.92
CA ILE A 87 9.90 -7.44 -23.37
C ILE A 87 9.30 -6.03 -23.25
N ALA A 88 10.05 -5.07 -22.73
CA ALA A 88 9.56 -3.70 -22.58
C ALA A 88 9.22 -3.04 -23.92
N LEU A 89 10.01 -3.29 -24.97
CA LEU A 89 9.71 -2.82 -26.33
C LEU A 89 8.45 -3.49 -26.90
N VAL A 90 8.28 -4.80 -26.69
CA VAL A 90 7.06 -5.52 -27.09
C VAL A 90 5.83 -4.97 -26.36
N LEU A 91 5.90 -4.80 -25.04
CA LEU A 91 4.81 -4.25 -24.24
C LEU A 91 4.50 -2.79 -24.62
N LEU A 92 5.52 -1.99 -24.91
CA LEU A 92 5.35 -0.63 -25.44
C LEU A 92 4.60 -0.67 -26.78
N GLY A 93 5.04 -1.51 -27.73
CA GLY A 93 4.40 -1.66 -29.04
C GLY A 93 2.93 -2.10 -28.93
N ILE A 94 2.67 -3.13 -28.11
CA ILE A 94 1.31 -3.62 -27.81
C ILE A 94 0.46 -2.51 -27.19
N SER A 95 1.03 -1.72 -26.28
CA SER A 95 0.29 -0.63 -25.61
C SER A 95 -0.03 0.51 -26.56
N VAL A 96 0.92 0.89 -27.43
CA VAL A 96 0.70 1.96 -28.42
C VAL A 96 -0.36 1.56 -29.44
N ALA A 97 -0.32 0.31 -29.92
CA ALA A 97 -1.29 -0.23 -30.87
C ALA A 97 -2.66 -0.48 -30.21
N GLY A 98 -2.67 -1.01 -28.98
CA GLY A 98 -3.87 -1.36 -28.22
C GLY A 98 -4.56 -0.19 -27.52
N ALA A 99 -3.92 0.98 -27.43
CA ALA A 99 -4.46 2.15 -26.72
C ALA A 99 -5.87 2.55 -27.17
N GLY A 100 -6.18 2.44 -28.47
CA GLY A 100 -7.51 2.73 -29.01
C GLY A 100 -8.58 1.74 -28.53
N ILE A 101 -8.24 0.45 -28.43
CA ILE A 101 -9.16 -0.59 -27.94
C ILE A 101 -9.51 -0.30 -26.47
N ILE A 102 -8.51 0.02 -25.66
CA ILE A 102 -8.71 0.33 -24.24
C ILE A 102 -9.52 1.63 -24.06
N ALA A 103 -9.22 2.68 -24.82
CA ALA A 103 -9.97 3.92 -24.79
C ALA A 103 -11.45 3.71 -25.15
N ASN A 104 -11.73 2.88 -26.16
CA ASN A 104 -13.09 2.51 -26.54
C ASN A 104 -13.79 1.66 -25.48
N LEU A 105 -13.07 0.71 -24.86
CA LEU A 105 -13.59 -0.17 -23.81
C LEU A 105 -14.10 0.65 -22.61
N PHE A 106 -13.36 1.68 -22.20
CA PHE A 106 -13.73 2.55 -21.09
C PHE A 106 -14.48 3.82 -21.52
N LYS A 107 -14.76 3.99 -22.81
CA LYS A 107 -15.43 5.17 -23.40
C LYS A 107 -14.72 6.51 -23.06
N GLU A 108 -13.39 6.49 -23.01
CA GLU A 108 -12.56 7.65 -22.67
C GLU A 108 -11.45 7.86 -23.71
N PRO A 109 -11.68 8.67 -24.76
CA PRO A 109 -10.71 8.91 -25.83
C PRO A 109 -9.37 9.50 -25.35
N GLN A 110 -9.40 10.24 -24.23
CA GLN A 110 -8.22 10.82 -23.61
C GLN A 110 -7.22 9.75 -23.13
N LEU A 111 -7.65 8.49 -22.94
CA LEU A 111 -6.76 7.40 -22.57
C LEU A 111 -5.74 7.06 -23.67
N ILE A 112 -6.04 7.32 -24.95
CA ILE A 112 -5.14 6.98 -26.05
C ILE A 112 -3.76 7.63 -25.87
N PRO A 113 -3.65 8.97 -25.78
CA PRO A 113 -2.36 9.62 -25.57
C PRO A 113 -1.75 9.25 -24.20
N ILE A 114 -2.56 9.13 -23.15
CA ILE A 114 -2.07 8.78 -21.81
C ILE A 114 -1.37 7.41 -21.81
N ILE A 115 -2.00 6.37 -22.37
CA ILE A 115 -1.43 5.02 -22.45
C ILE A 115 -0.16 5.03 -23.31
N ARG A 116 -0.15 5.77 -24.43
CA ARG A 116 1.02 5.85 -25.31
C ARG A 116 2.23 6.50 -24.64
N TRP A 117 2.02 7.55 -23.84
CA TRP A 117 3.12 8.22 -23.14
C TRP A 117 3.58 7.44 -21.90
N LEU A 118 2.63 6.91 -21.14
CA LEU A 118 2.96 6.13 -19.95
C LEU A 118 3.60 4.76 -20.30
N SER A 119 3.43 4.22 -21.51
CA SER A 119 4.13 2.99 -21.93
C SER A 119 5.66 3.14 -22.01
N LEU A 120 6.18 4.37 -22.07
CA LEU A 120 7.61 4.63 -21.90
C LEU A 120 8.12 4.18 -20.52
N SER A 121 7.24 4.09 -19.52
CA SER A 121 7.59 3.58 -18.18
C SER A 121 8.11 2.14 -18.21
N PHE A 122 7.68 1.31 -19.17
CA PHE A 122 8.20 -0.05 -19.33
C PHE A 122 9.69 -0.05 -19.65
N LEU A 123 10.14 0.89 -20.48
CA LEU A 123 11.57 1.05 -20.79
C LEU A 123 12.35 1.48 -19.55
N PHE A 124 11.84 2.45 -18.78
CA PHE A 124 12.49 2.87 -17.54
C PHE A 124 12.56 1.73 -16.51
N ALA A 125 11.51 0.90 -16.41
CA ALA A 125 11.48 -0.25 -15.53
C ALA A 125 12.53 -1.29 -15.97
N ALA A 126 12.62 -1.62 -17.26
CA ALA A 126 13.63 -2.52 -17.80
C ALA A 126 15.07 -2.02 -17.57
N LEU A 127 15.33 -0.73 -17.81
CA LEU A 127 16.62 -0.09 -17.57
C LEU A 127 17.02 -0.09 -16.09
N ASN A 128 16.05 -0.02 -15.19
CA ASN A 128 16.29 -0.02 -13.74
C ASN A 128 16.43 -1.42 -13.14
N SER A 129 15.86 -2.44 -13.78
CA SER A 129 15.68 -3.79 -13.22
C SER A 129 17.01 -4.45 -12.82
N VAL A 130 17.93 -4.63 -13.78
CA VAL A 130 19.23 -5.29 -13.53
C VAL A 130 20.12 -4.46 -12.60
N GLN A 131 20.13 -3.14 -12.76
CA GLN A 131 20.89 -2.24 -11.87
C GLN A 131 20.43 -2.37 -10.41
N SER A 132 19.12 -2.42 -10.20
CA SER A 132 18.54 -2.61 -8.87
C SER A 132 18.87 -3.99 -8.29
N ALA A 133 18.90 -5.04 -9.13
CA ALA A 133 19.27 -6.38 -8.72
C ALA A 133 20.74 -6.47 -8.26
N ILE A 134 21.66 -5.84 -9.00
CA ILE A 134 23.09 -5.76 -8.64
C ILE A 134 23.27 -5.07 -7.28
N LEU A 135 22.67 -3.89 -7.10
CA LEU A 135 22.77 -3.13 -5.85
C LEU A 135 22.12 -3.87 -4.67
N SER A 136 20.97 -4.53 -4.89
CA SER A 136 20.29 -5.34 -3.87
C SER A 136 21.17 -6.49 -3.42
N ARG A 137 21.80 -7.19 -4.37
CA ARG A 137 22.74 -8.28 -4.10
C ARG A 137 23.96 -7.81 -3.31
N GLN A 138 24.48 -6.62 -3.61
CA GLN A 138 25.59 -5.99 -2.89
C GLN A 138 25.20 -5.40 -1.53
N LEU A 139 23.91 -5.49 -1.15
CA LEU A 139 23.34 -4.85 0.04
C LEU A 139 23.54 -3.32 0.05
N ALA A 140 23.61 -2.70 -1.12
CA ALA A 140 23.80 -1.26 -1.32
C ALA A 140 22.46 -0.49 -1.19
N PHE A 141 21.70 -0.78 -0.12
CA PHE A 141 20.37 -0.20 0.09
C PHE A 141 20.37 1.31 0.22
N LYS A 142 21.46 1.93 0.67
CA LYS A 142 21.61 3.40 0.65
C LYS A 142 21.37 3.98 -0.76
N THR A 143 21.98 3.37 -1.78
CA THR A 143 21.85 3.83 -3.18
C THR A 143 20.44 3.61 -3.70
N LEU A 144 19.84 2.44 -3.43
CA LEU A 144 18.45 2.15 -3.78
C LEU A 144 17.47 3.13 -3.14
N SER A 145 17.66 3.41 -1.84
CA SER A 145 16.85 4.35 -1.09
C SER A 145 16.98 5.79 -1.60
N LEU A 146 18.20 6.24 -1.89
CA LEU A 146 18.44 7.55 -2.50
C LEU A 146 17.79 7.64 -3.88
N ARG A 147 17.89 6.60 -4.71
CA ARG A 147 17.20 6.54 -6.00
C ARG A 147 15.70 6.73 -5.85
N THR A 148 15.06 5.96 -4.96
CA THR A 148 13.62 6.06 -4.75
C THR A 148 13.21 7.45 -4.25
N LEU A 149 13.92 8.00 -3.26
CA LEU A 149 13.61 9.33 -2.73
C LEU A 149 13.79 10.43 -3.77
N VAL A 150 14.93 10.46 -4.47
CA VAL A 150 15.22 11.47 -5.51
C VAL A 150 14.19 11.38 -6.64
N ALA A 151 13.90 10.17 -7.14
CA ALA A 151 12.88 9.97 -8.16
C ALA A 151 11.48 10.40 -7.71
N THR A 152 11.12 10.13 -6.45
CA THR A 152 9.81 10.52 -5.89
C THR A 152 9.68 12.03 -5.76
N VAL A 153 10.74 12.71 -5.29
CA VAL A 153 10.78 14.18 -5.21
C VAL A 153 10.77 14.80 -6.60
N ALA A 154 11.61 14.34 -7.52
CA ALA A 154 11.67 14.84 -8.89
C ALA A 154 10.33 14.68 -9.61
N GLY A 155 9.73 13.48 -9.55
CA GLY A 155 8.41 13.24 -10.12
C GLY A 155 7.33 14.10 -9.48
N GLY A 156 7.32 14.19 -8.14
CA GLY A 156 6.37 15.01 -7.41
C GLY A 156 6.45 16.49 -7.75
N LEU A 157 7.66 17.04 -7.86
CA LEU A 157 7.88 18.43 -8.28
C LEU A 157 7.38 18.67 -9.70
N VAL A 158 7.75 17.81 -10.66
CA VAL A 158 7.27 17.94 -12.05
C VAL A 158 5.75 17.88 -12.11
N GLY A 159 5.13 16.92 -11.44
CA GLY A 159 3.67 16.79 -11.40
C GLY A 159 3.00 18.01 -10.81
N VAL A 160 3.42 18.44 -9.62
CA VAL A 160 2.82 19.58 -8.93
C VAL A 160 2.99 20.87 -9.74
N VAL A 161 4.19 21.13 -10.30
CA VAL A 161 4.44 22.31 -11.14
C VAL A 161 3.56 22.28 -12.40
N MET A 162 3.48 21.14 -13.09
CA MET A 162 2.60 20.99 -14.26
C MET A 162 1.12 21.19 -13.91
N ALA A 163 0.67 20.70 -12.76
CA ALA A 163 -0.70 20.91 -12.30
C ALA A 163 -0.98 22.40 -12.02
N PHE A 164 -0.06 23.10 -11.36
CA PHE A 164 -0.15 24.55 -11.15
C PHE A 164 -0.18 25.35 -12.44
N LEU A 165 0.53 24.89 -13.47
CA LEU A 165 0.54 25.50 -14.80
C LEU A 165 -0.69 25.12 -15.67
N GLY A 166 -1.64 24.35 -15.12
CA GLY A 166 -2.90 24.02 -15.81
C GLY A 166 -2.82 22.86 -16.80
N PHE A 167 -1.78 22.02 -16.75
CA PHE A 167 -1.63 20.87 -17.67
C PHE A 167 -2.62 19.71 -17.41
N GLY A 168 -3.45 19.79 -16.37
CA GLY A 168 -4.49 18.81 -16.08
C GLY A 168 -3.92 17.39 -15.91
N VAL A 169 -4.48 16.42 -16.64
CA VAL A 169 -4.06 15.00 -16.61
C VAL A 169 -2.56 14.79 -16.92
N TRP A 170 -1.99 15.66 -17.75
CA TRP A 170 -0.57 15.56 -18.12
C TRP A 170 0.38 15.80 -16.95
N SER A 171 -0.06 16.44 -15.88
CA SER A 171 0.72 16.55 -14.64
C SER A 171 1.04 15.18 -14.04
N LEU A 172 0.06 14.28 -13.99
CA LEU A 172 0.22 12.92 -13.46
C LEU A 172 1.06 12.05 -14.40
N VAL A 173 0.92 12.24 -15.72
CA VAL A 173 1.77 11.57 -16.72
C VAL A 173 3.23 12.04 -16.59
N GLY A 174 3.45 13.35 -16.54
CA GLY A 174 4.76 13.96 -16.35
C GLY A 174 5.42 13.55 -15.04
N GLN A 175 4.66 13.47 -13.94
CA GLN A 175 5.12 12.93 -12.66
C GLN A 175 5.70 11.52 -12.80
N GLN A 176 4.98 10.61 -13.47
CA GLN A 176 5.40 9.21 -13.61
C GLN A 176 6.62 9.07 -14.51
N ILE A 177 6.66 9.81 -15.63
CA ILE A 177 7.80 9.82 -16.56
C ILE A 177 9.05 10.39 -15.87
N ALA A 178 8.92 11.53 -15.20
CA ALA A 178 10.03 12.15 -14.48
C ALA A 178 10.55 11.27 -13.34
N ASN A 179 9.68 10.56 -12.63
CA ASN A 179 10.08 9.58 -11.62
C ASN A 179 10.92 8.45 -12.25
N GLY A 180 10.42 7.84 -13.32
CA GLY A 180 11.14 6.76 -14.03
C GLY A 180 12.49 7.22 -14.56
N PHE A 181 12.53 8.37 -15.21
CA PHE A 181 13.73 8.96 -15.80
C PHE A 181 14.79 9.33 -14.75
N ALA A 182 14.39 10.03 -13.67
CA ALA A 182 15.29 10.33 -12.56
C ALA A 182 15.83 9.05 -11.92
N GLY A 183 15.00 8.01 -11.79
CA GLY A 183 15.42 6.70 -11.32
C GLY A 183 16.52 6.07 -12.18
N VAL A 184 16.37 6.14 -13.51
CA VAL A 184 17.38 5.66 -14.47
C VAL A 184 18.68 6.43 -14.29
N ILE A 185 18.64 7.78 -14.25
CA ILE A 185 19.84 8.60 -14.07
C ILE A 185 20.60 8.22 -12.80
N VAL A 186 19.89 8.11 -11.67
CA VAL A 186 20.54 7.77 -10.39
C VAL A 186 21.16 6.37 -10.41
N LEU A 187 20.47 5.34 -10.91
CA LEU A 187 21.05 3.99 -10.91
C LEU A 187 22.22 3.85 -11.89
N TRP A 188 22.10 4.44 -13.09
CA TRP A 188 23.13 4.30 -14.11
C TRP A 188 24.39 5.14 -13.82
N SER A 189 24.25 6.22 -13.06
CA SER A 189 25.41 6.99 -12.57
C SER A 189 26.11 6.36 -11.37
N THR A 190 25.48 5.42 -10.66
CA THR A 190 26.01 4.86 -9.40
C THR A 190 26.51 3.43 -9.52
N THR A 191 26.02 2.65 -10.48
CA THR A 191 26.51 1.29 -10.73
C THR A 191 27.55 1.29 -11.85
N ASP A 192 28.65 0.56 -11.69
CA ASP A 192 29.72 0.45 -12.69
C ASP A 192 29.36 -0.49 -13.86
N TRP A 193 28.48 -1.46 -13.62
CA TRP A 193 28.10 -2.43 -14.64
C TRP A 193 27.40 -1.78 -15.84
N ARG A 194 27.79 -2.22 -17.03
CA ARG A 194 27.21 -1.84 -18.31
C ARG A 194 26.89 -3.10 -19.13
N PRO A 195 25.74 -3.13 -19.83
CA PRO A 195 25.37 -4.28 -20.63
C PRO A 195 26.35 -4.47 -21.79
N SER A 196 26.89 -5.67 -21.92
CA SER A 196 27.56 -6.09 -23.15
C SER A 196 26.54 -6.70 -24.10
N PHE A 197 26.80 -6.71 -25.41
CA PHE A 197 25.90 -7.29 -26.42
C PHE A 197 25.96 -8.82 -26.48
N LYS A 198 26.08 -9.48 -25.32
CA LYS A 198 26.11 -10.94 -25.20
C LYS A 198 24.76 -11.45 -24.69
N PHE A 199 24.17 -12.38 -25.42
CA PHE A 199 22.95 -13.08 -25.00
C PHE A 199 23.23 -14.58 -24.96
N SER A 200 22.91 -15.24 -23.83
CA SER A 200 23.10 -16.67 -23.68
C SER A 200 21.77 -17.38 -23.45
N LYS A 201 21.42 -18.27 -24.37
CA LYS A 201 20.20 -19.09 -24.28
C LYS A 201 20.18 -19.96 -23.02
N LYS A 202 21.34 -20.48 -22.61
CA LYS A 202 21.49 -21.26 -21.37
C LYS A 202 21.08 -20.42 -20.16
N HIS A 203 21.69 -19.25 -20.00
CA HIS A 203 21.38 -18.33 -18.90
C HIS A 203 19.93 -17.84 -18.94
N PHE A 204 19.36 -17.63 -20.13
CA PHE A 204 17.94 -17.29 -20.27
C PHE A 204 17.04 -18.39 -19.71
N GLN A 205 17.25 -19.66 -20.08
CA GLN A 205 16.42 -20.78 -19.61
C GLN A 205 16.51 -20.95 -18.09
N GLU A 206 17.71 -20.77 -17.55
CA GLU A 206 17.97 -20.80 -16.12
C GLU A 206 17.24 -19.70 -15.34
N LEU A 207 17.10 -18.50 -15.91
CA LEU A 207 16.35 -17.40 -15.30
C LEU A 207 14.84 -17.53 -15.53
N PHE A 208 14.43 -17.96 -16.73
CA PHE A 208 13.03 -18.03 -17.16
C PHE A 208 12.22 -19.08 -16.39
N SER A 209 12.81 -20.24 -16.08
CA SER A 209 12.17 -21.29 -15.30
C SER A 209 11.74 -20.83 -13.89
N PHE A 210 12.49 -19.93 -13.29
CA PHE A 210 12.10 -19.26 -12.05
C PHE A 210 10.99 -18.22 -12.30
N GLY A 211 11.17 -17.45 -13.37
CA GLY A 211 10.32 -16.31 -13.68
C GLY A 211 8.85 -16.61 -13.99
N ILE A 212 8.57 -17.70 -14.68
CA ILE A 212 7.20 -18.05 -15.07
C ILE A 212 6.27 -18.27 -13.86
N ASN A 213 6.80 -18.82 -12.76
CA ASN A 213 6.04 -18.99 -11.52
C ASN A 213 5.71 -17.64 -10.87
N VAL A 214 6.63 -16.67 -10.97
CA VAL A 214 6.45 -15.31 -10.46
C VAL A 214 5.35 -14.58 -11.25
N VAL A 215 5.33 -14.73 -12.58
CA VAL A 215 4.28 -14.15 -13.44
C VAL A 215 2.90 -14.68 -13.04
N GLY A 216 2.75 -15.99 -12.83
CA GLY A 216 1.48 -16.58 -12.39
C GLY A 216 0.99 -16.03 -11.04
N ILE A 217 1.90 -15.86 -10.08
CA ILE A 217 1.59 -15.25 -8.78
C ILE A 217 1.20 -13.78 -8.93
N ASN A 218 1.91 -13.03 -9.77
CA ASN A 218 1.63 -11.61 -10.02
C ASN A 218 0.29 -11.40 -10.73
N ALA A 219 -0.08 -12.28 -11.66
CA ALA A 219 -1.38 -12.25 -12.34
C ALA A 219 -2.54 -12.43 -11.35
N LEU A 220 -2.43 -13.40 -10.43
CA LEU A 220 -3.42 -13.58 -9.36
C LEU A 220 -3.49 -12.35 -8.45
N ASN A 221 -2.35 -11.80 -8.06
CA ASN A 221 -2.29 -10.59 -7.24
C ASN A 221 -2.91 -9.36 -7.92
N PHE A 222 -2.73 -9.24 -9.24
CA PHE A 222 -3.34 -8.17 -10.03
C PHE A 222 -4.87 -8.24 -9.94
N LEU A 223 -5.46 -9.39 -10.24
CA LEU A 223 -6.92 -9.58 -10.17
C LEU A 223 -7.46 -9.29 -8.76
N ASN A 224 -6.70 -9.67 -7.73
CA ASN A 224 -7.08 -9.47 -6.33
C ASN A 224 -7.09 -8.01 -5.90
N ARG A 225 -6.22 -7.18 -6.48
CA ARG A 225 -5.98 -5.80 -6.04
C ARG A 225 -6.60 -4.74 -6.93
N ARG A 226 -6.99 -5.09 -8.16
CA ARG A 226 -7.47 -4.14 -9.18
C ARG A 226 -8.90 -4.42 -9.65
N SER A 227 -9.56 -5.43 -9.08
CA SER A 227 -10.91 -5.82 -9.52
C SER A 227 -11.97 -4.76 -9.22
N ASP A 228 -11.87 -4.07 -8.08
CA ASP A 228 -12.69 -2.89 -7.76
C ASP A 228 -12.48 -1.77 -8.78
N ASP A 229 -11.23 -1.34 -8.97
CA ASP A 229 -10.87 -0.27 -9.90
C ASP A 229 -11.37 -0.58 -11.33
N LEU A 230 -11.19 -1.83 -11.78
CA LEU A 230 -11.63 -2.33 -13.09
C LEU A 230 -13.15 -2.22 -13.27
N LEU A 231 -13.90 -2.76 -12.31
CA LEU A 231 -15.35 -2.83 -12.39
C LEU A 231 -15.97 -1.44 -12.26
N ILE A 232 -15.47 -0.60 -11.35
CA ILE A 232 -15.93 0.78 -11.22
C ILE A 232 -15.62 1.55 -12.51
N GLY A 233 -14.40 1.45 -13.01
CA GLY A 233 -13.99 2.15 -14.23
C GLY A 233 -14.82 1.79 -15.45
N TYR A 234 -15.12 0.50 -15.63
CA TYR A 234 -15.90 0.01 -16.78
C TYR A 234 -17.40 0.35 -16.68
N PHE A 235 -18.02 0.12 -15.51
CA PHE A 235 -19.48 0.28 -15.36
C PHE A 235 -19.92 1.67 -14.94
N LEU A 236 -19.12 2.39 -14.15
CA LEU A 236 -19.49 3.69 -13.55
C LEU A 236 -18.69 4.86 -14.13
N GLY A 237 -17.66 4.59 -14.94
CA GLY A 237 -16.85 5.59 -15.62
C GLY A 237 -15.74 6.22 -14.77
N SER A 238 -14.95 7.07 -15.40
CA SER A 238 -13.74 7.66 -14.83
C SER A 238 -14.00 8.55 -13.60
N VAL A 239 -15.04 9.39 -13.62
CA VAL A 239 -15.37 10.29 -12.51
C VAL A 239 -15.64 9.51 -11.22
N ALA A 240 -16.49 8.48 -11.30
CA ALA A 240 -16.80 7.61 -10.17
C ALA A 240 -15.55 6.88 -9.65
N LEU A 241 -14.70 6.39 -10.56
CA LEU A 241 -13.42 5.80 -10.20
C LEU A 241 -12.51 6.80 -9.47
N GLY A 242 -12.44 8.05 -9.93
CA GLY A 242 -11.68 9.12 -9.28
C GLY A 242 -12.08 9.31 -7.82
N TYR A 243 -13.39 9.43 -7.54
CA TYR A 243 -13.90 9.52 -6.17
C TYR A 243 -13.52 8.30 -5.32
N TYR A 244 -13.65 7.10 -5.90
CA TYR A 244 -13.30 5.87 -5.19
C TYR A 244 -11.81 5.79 -4.87
N THR A 245 -10.94 6.08 -5.86
CA THR A 245 -9.49 6.01 -5.71
C THR A 245 -8.98 6.97 -4.63
N VAL A 246 -9.54 8.19 -4.53
CA VAL A 246 -9.13 9.13 -3.48
C VAL A 246 -9.51 8.65 -2.08
N ALA A 247 -10.74 8.17 -1.90
CA ALA A 247 -11.18 7.56 -0.64
C ALA A 247 -10.32 6.34 -0.26
N TYR A 248 -10.06 5.45 -1.23
CA TYR A 248 -9.27 4.24 -1.04
C TYR A 248 -7.80 4.56 -0.70
N ARG A 249 -7.23 5.63 -1.27
CA ARG A 249 -5.83 6.01 -1.01
C ARG A 249 -5.58 6.41 0.44
N ILE A 250 -6.55 7.04 1.09
CA ILE A 250 -6.47 7.39 2.53
C ILE A 250 -6.47 6.11 3.37
N LEU A 251 -7.37 5.18 3.08
CA LEU A 251 -7.41 3.86 3.74
C LEU A 251 -6.05 3.14 3.62
N LEU A 252 -5.51 3.07 2.39
CA LEU A 252 -4.23 2.40 2.13
C LEU A 252 -3.08 3.07 2.88
N MET A 253 -3.01 4.40 2.89
CA MET A 253 -1.97 5.14 3.60
C MET A 253 -2.00 4.79 5.09
N VAL A 254 -3.17 4.90 5.73
CA VAL A 254 -3.33 4.62 7.17
C VAL A 254 -2.97 3.18 7.49
N ASN A 255 -3.52 2.22 6.74
CA ASN A 255 -3.22 0.81 6.91
C ASN A 255 -1.70 0.56 6.78
N GLN A 256 -1.04 1.21 5.83
CA GLN A 256 0.39 1.09 5.61
C GLN A 256 1.26 1.63 6.75
N LEU A 257 0.92 2.79 7.32
CA LEU A 257 1.63 3.37 8.47
C LEU A 257 1.51 2.44 9.69
N MET A 258 0.34 1.84 9.85
CA MET A 258 0.02 0.99 10.99
C MET A 258 0.66 -0.40 10.93
N VAL A 259 0.55 -1.03 9.77
CA VAL A 259 0.76 -2.47 9.64
C VAL A 259 2.14 -2.79 9.07
N GLY A 260 2.72 -1.86 8.29
CA GLY A 260 3.95 -2.09 7.55
C GLY A 260 5.18 -2.41 8.41
N THR A 261 5.28 -1.85 9.62
CA THR A 261 6.40 -2.14 10.54
C THR A 261 6.15 -3.40 11.35
N ILE A 262 4.92 -3.60 11.84
CA ILE A 262 4.63 -4.68 12.79
C ILE A 262 4.48 -6.03 12.07
N GLN A 263 3.93 -6.07 10.84
CA GLN A 263 3.85 -7.31 10.06
C GLN A 263 5.22 -7.89 9.71
N LYS A 264 6.21 -7.04 9.38
CA LYS A 264 7.56 -7.48 8.98
C LYS A 264 8.29 -8.19 10.10
N THR A 265 8.01 -7.85 11.36
CA THR A 265 8.64 -8.48 12.54
C THR A 265 7.81 -9.62 13.12
N ALA A 266 6.50 -9.67 12.82
CA ALA A 266 5.59 -10.69 13.35
C ALA A 266 5.99 -12.12 12.93
N MET A 267 6.26 -12.36 11.64
CA MET A 267 6.57 -13.70 11.15
C MET A 267 7.82 -14.31 11.82
N PRO A 268 9.00 -13.64 11.88
CA PRO A 268 10.16 -14.18 12.60
C PRO A 268 9.91 -14.45 14.08
N VAL A 269 9.13 -13.60 14.75
CA VAL A 269 8.78 -13.79 16.17
C VAL A 269 7.90 -15.03 16.33
N PHE A 270 6.89 -15.21 15.49
CA PHE A 270 6.01 -16.38 15.52
C PHE A 270 6.77 -17.66 15.21
N SER A 271 7.67 -17.66 14.22
CA SER A 271 8.49 -18.83 13.89
C SER A 271 9.43 -19.25 15.03
N ARG A 272 9.98 -18.31 15.80
CA ARG A 272 10.80 -18.63 16.98
C ARG A 272 9.99 -19.23 18.12
N LEU A 273 8.74 -18.78 18.27
CA LEU A 273 7.83 -19.23 19.33
C LEU A 273 6.98 -20.45 18.90
N GLN A 274 7.17 -20.98 17.69
CA GLN A 274 6.30 -22.04 17.12
C GLN A 274 6.26 -23.31 17.98
N SER A 275 7.34 -23.60 18.72
CA SER A 275 7.45 -24.75 19.62
C SER A 275 6.90 -24.48 21.03
N GLU A 276 6.47 -23.25 21.31
CA GLU A 276 5.97 -22.80 22.61
C GLU A 276 4.53 -22.25 22.47
N PRO A 277 3.51 -23.12 22.38
CA PRO A 277 2.16 -22.74 21.94
C PRO A 277 1.51 -21.66 22.82
N GLU A 278 1.75 -21.69 24.14
CA GLU A 278 1.24 -20.68 25.06
C GLU A 278 1.89 -19.30 24.85
N ARG A 279 3.21 -19.27 24.69
CA ARG A 279 3.94 -18.02 24.43
C ARG A 279 3.58 -17.45 23.05
N LEU A 280 3.43 -18.31 22.04
CA LEU A 280 2.98 -17.92 20.72
C LEU A 280 1.60 -17.27 20.75
N ARG A 281 0.65 -17.86 21.48
CA ARG A 281 -0.71 -17.33 21.64
C ARG A 281 -0.71 -15.99 22.38
N GLN A 282 0.08 -15.86 23.43
CA GLN A 282 0.24 -14.59 24.15
C GLN A 282 0.87 -13.50 23.27
N ALA A 283 1.86 -13.85 22.45
CA ALA A 283 2.46 -12.94 21.48
C ALA A 283 1.42 -12.49 20.44
N PHE A 284 0.59 -13.42 19.95
CA PHE A 284 -0.50 -13.12 19.02
C PHE A 284 -1.53 -12.15 19.63
N TYR A 285 -2.04 -12.42 20.84
CA TYR A 285 -2.96 -11.51 21.53
C TYR A 285 -2.35 -10.14 21.79
N SER A 286 -1.08 -10.12 22.19
CA SER A 286 -0.35 -8.88 22.43
C SER A 286 -0.21 -8.03 21.17
N ALA A 287 0.11 -8.66 20.04
CA ALA A 287 0.21 -7.98 18.76
C ALA A 287 -1.14 -7.35 18.38
N ILE A 288 -2.23 -8.12 18.50
CA ILE A 288 -3.60 -7.64 18.24
C ILE A 288 -3.96 -6.47 19.14
N GLY A 289 -3.78 -6.60 20.46
CA GLY A 289 -4.15 -5.56 21.43
C GLY A 289 -3.41 -4.23 21.21
N LEU A 290 -2.14 -4.28 20.78
CA LEU A 290 -1.38 -3.07 20.44
C LEU A 290 -1.86 -2.43 19.15
N THR A 291 -2.18 -3.22 18.12
CA THR A 291 -2.69 -2.67 16.86
C THR A 291 -4.10 -2.16 16.96
N THR A 292 -5.00 -2.82 17.69
CA THR A 292 -6.39 -2.35 17.88
C THR A 292 -6.41 -1.05 18.66
N LEU A 293 -5.52 -0.89 19.65
CA LEU A 293 -5.32 0.35 20.41
C LEU A 293 -4.97 1.55 19.51
N ILE A 294 -4.23 1.34 18.42
CA ILE A 294 -3.86 2.42 17.50
C ILE A 294 -4.90 2.54 16.36
N ALA A 295 -5.42 1.43 15.87
CA ALA A 295 -6.18 1.39 14.63
C ALA A 295 -7.60 1.90 14.82
N PHE A 296 -8.25 1.48 15.89
CA PHE A 296 -9.65 1.76 16.13
C PHE A 296 -9.94 3.26 16.21
N PRO A 297 -9.18 4.06 17.00
CA PRO A 297 -9.42 5.51 17.02
C PRO A 297 -9.10 6.16 15.68
N ILE A 298 -8.08 5.72 14.95
CA ILE A 298 -7.73 6.32 13.66
C ILE A 298 -8.81 6.04 12.62
N PHE A 299 -9.21 4.78 12.43
CA PHE A 299 -10.20 4.43 11.40
C PHE A 299 -11.59 4.97 11.72
N LEU A 300 -12.04 4.89 12.98
CA LEU A 300 -13.33 5.45 13.38
C LEU A 300 -13.30 6.98 13.34
N GLY A 301 -12.22 7.61 13.79
CA GLY A 301 -12.04 9.06 13.69
C GLY A 301 -12.07 9.54 12.24
N LEU A 302 -11.36 8.86 11.33
CA LEU A 302 -11.38 9.15 9.90
C LEU A 302 -12.77 8.97 9.27
N SER A 303 -13.52 7.94 9.67
CA SER A 303 -14.89 7.74 9.21
C SER A 303 -15.81 8.86 9.71
N THR A 304 -15.73 9.23 10.99
CA THR A 304 -16.57 10.29 11.58
C THR A 304 -16.24 11.69 11.05
N LEU A 305 -14.95 11.96 10.79
CA LEU A 305 -14.45 13.24 10.30
C LEU A 305 -14.34 13.30 8.76
N ALA A 306 -14.73 12.25 8.03
CA ALA A 306 -14.64 12.21 6.58
C ALA A 306 -15.30 13.44 5.90
N PRO A 307 -16.47 13.94 6.33
CA PRO A 307 -17.08 15.11 5.68
C PRO A 307 -16.20 16.37 5.75
N GLU A 308 -15.61 16.64 6.91
CA GLU A 308 -14.75 17.81 7.11
C GLU A 308 -13.38 17.59 6.48
N LEU A 309 -12.81 16.39 6.67
CA LEU A 309 -11.48 16.04 6.21
C LEU A 309 -11.39 16.06 4.69
N VAL A 310 -12.38 15.51 3.99
CA VAL A 310 -12.40 15.51 2.53
C VAL A 310 -12.45 16.92 1.97
N VAL A 311 -13.34 17.77 2.51
CA VAL A 311 -13.48 19.16 2.05
C VAL A 311 -12.24 19.99 2.38
N VAL A 312 -11.66 19.85 3.57
CA VAL A 312 -10.45 20.59 3.97
C VAL A 312 -9.23 20.17 3.15
N MET A 313 -9.06 18.86 2.91
CA MET A 313 -7.85 18.33 2.29
C MET A 313 -7.90 18.39 0.76
N PHE A 314 -9.04 18.05 0.16
CA PHE A 314 -9.17 17.89 -1.29
C PHE A 314 -10.07 18.95 -1.93
N GLY A 315 -11.05 19.47 -1.19
CA GLY A 315 -12.00 20.48 -1.67
C GLY A 315 -13.42 19.93 -1.85
N GLU A 316 -14.31 20.84 -2.21
CA GLU A 316 -15.76 20.61 -2.31
C GLU A 316 -16.15 19.59 -3.39
N GLU A 317 -15.40 19.55 -4.49
CA GLU A 317 -15.64 18.63 -5.62
C GLU A 317 -15.55 17.16 -5.21
N TRP A 318 -14.81 16.87 -4.14
CA TRP A 318 -14.59 15.51 -3.64
C TRP A 318 -15.68 15.01 -2.69
N LYS A 319 -16.72 15.82 -2.41
CA LYS A 319 -17.85 15.39 -1.54
C LYS A 319 -18.42 14.00 -1.85
N PRO A 320 -18.59 13.57 -3.13
CA PRO A 320 -19.07 12.23 -3.45
C PRO A 320 -18.18 11.08 -2.94
N SER A 321 -16.89 11.34 -2.62
CA SER A 321 -16.01 10.34 -2.03
C SER A 321 -16.23 10.16 -0.52
N ILE A 322 -16.96 11.06 0.15
CA ILE A 322 -17.17 11.00 1.60
C ILE A 322 -17.82 9.67 2.02
N PRO A 323 -18.98 9.24 1.49
CA PRO A 323 -19.61 8.00 1.96
C PRO A 323 -18.74 6.77 1.69
N VAL A 324 -18.00 6.79 0.58
CA VAL A 324 -17.03 5.74 0.23
C VAL A 324 -15.93 5.65 1.28
N MET A 325 -15.33 6.78 1.65
CA MET A 325 -14.30 6.85 2.68
C MET A 325 -14.83 6.38 4.04
N GLN A 326 -16.05 6.78 4.41
CA GLN A 326 -16.67 6.39 5.68
C GLN A 326 -16.82 4.87 5.79
N ILE A 327 -17.36 4.24 4.75
CA ILE A 327 -17.58 2.80 4.70
C ILE A 327 -16.25 2.06 4.64
N LEU A 328 -15.34 2.45 3.74
CA LEU A 328 -14.04 1.79 3.58
C LEU A 328 -13.25 1.77 4.88
N ASN A 329 -13.25 2.85 5.66
CA ASN A 329 -12.52 2.89 6.94
C ASN A 329 -13.02 1.86 7.96
N LEU A 330 -14.24 1.34 7.85
CA LEU A 330 -14.72 0.27 8.72
C LEU A 330 -13.92 -1.03 8.55
N ILE A 331 -13.36 -1.29 7.35
CA ILE A 331 -12.49 -2.46 7.15
C ILE A 331 -11.21 -2.39 8.01
N GLY A 332 -10.78 -1.18 8.36
CA GLY A 332 -9.61 -0.95 9.19
C GLY A 332 -9.70 -1.60 10.57
N LEU A 333 -10.92 -1.76 11.08
CA LEU A 333 -11.18 -2.48 12.34
C LEU A 333 -10.83 -3.97 12.22
N LEU A 334 -11.10 -4.59 11.07
CA LEU A 334 -10.69 -5.96 10.80
C LEU A 334 -9.20 -6.06 10.54
N TYR A 335 -8.63 -5.13 9.76
CA TYR A 335 -7.19 -5.12 9.49
C TYR A 335 -6.36 -5.10 10.77
N ALA A 336 -6.77 -4.35 11.79
CA ALA A 336 -6.08 -4.31 13.09
C ALA A 336 -5.93 -5.69 13.74
N GLY A 337 -6.91 -6.58 13.56
CA GLY A 337 -6.91 -7.92 14.14
C GLY A 337 -6.35 -9.01 13.23
N PHE A 338 -6.64 -8.91 11.93
CA PHE A 338 -6.50 -10.02 10.99
C PHE A 338 -5.19 -10.01 10.22
N ASN A 339 -4.46 -8.89 10.24
CA ASN A 339 -3.19 -8.74 9.53
C ASN A 339 -2.07 -9.67 10.04
N TYR A 340 -2.22 -10.28 11.21
CA TYR A 340 -1.28 -11.25 11.76
C TYR A 340 -1.59 -12.70 11.37
N ASN A 341 -2.77 -12.96 10.81
CA ASN A 341 -3.21 -14.32 10.53
C ASN A 341 -2.36 -14.98 9.44
N ASN A 342 -2.07 -14.26 8.35
CA ASN A 342 -1.23 -14.80 7.29
C ASN A 342 0.23 -15.02 7.75
N PRO A 343 0.89 -14.05 8.42
CA PRO A 343 2.19 -14.28 9.05
C PRO A 343 2.21 -15.48 10.02
N MET A 344 1.15 -15.67 10.81
CA MET A 344 1.01 -16.82 11.72
C MET A 344 0.91 -18.15 10.95
N ILE A 345 0.04 -18.22 9.94
CA ILE A 345 -0.13 -19.40 9.09
C ILE A 345 1.19 -19.78 8.37
N MET A 346 1.91 -18.78 7.87
CA MET A 346 3.21 -18.97 7.23
C MET A 346 4.27 -19.42 8.23
N ALA A 347 4.31 -18.81 9.42
CA ALA A 347 5.26 -19.17 10.47
C ALA A 347 5.11 -20.63 10.94
N LEU A 348 3.88 -21.16 10.92
CA LEU A 348 3.56 -22.55 11.27
C LEU A 348 3.70 -23.54 10.10
N GLY A 349 4.27 -23.11 8.96
CA GLY A 349 4.55 -23.99 7.82
C GLY A 349 3.30 -24.44 7.05
N LYS A 350 2.22 -23.64 7.04
CA LYS A 350 0.96 -23.97 6.33
C LYS A 350 0.61 -22.98 5.19
N PRO A 351 1.54 -22.67 4.25
CA PRO A 351 1.30 -21.66 3.21
C PRO A 351 0.10 -21.96 2.31
N GLY A 352 -0.24 -23.24 2.09
CA GLY A 352 -1.43 -23.63 1.31
C GLY A 352 -2.75 -23.11 1.91
N LEU A 353 -2.87 -23.02 3.24
CA LEU A 353 -4.05 -22.43 3.89
C LEU A 353 -4.13 -20.92 3.66
N GLY A 354 -2.98 -20.23 3.69
CA GLY A 354 -2.90 -18.80 3.40
C GLY A 354 -3.26 -18.48 1.96
N LEU A 355 -2.79 -19.31 1.01
CA LEU A 355 -3.18 -19.22 -0.40
C LEU A 355 -4.68 -19.46 -0.59
N GLY A 356 -5.23 -20.55 -0.03
CA GLY A 356 -6.66 -20.85 -0.12
C GLY A 356 -7.54 -19.73 0.44
N LEU A 357 -7.15 -19.14 1.58
CA LEU A 357 -7.84 -18.01 2.17
C LEU A 357 -7.78 -16.75 1.28
N SER A 358 -6.60 -16.47 0.71
CA SER A 358 -6.41 -15.33 -0.19
C SER A 358 -7.26 -15.47 -1.46
N SER A 359 -7.30 -16.67 -2.04
CA SER A 359 -8.13 -16.99 -3.21
C SER A 359 -9.63 -16.89 -2.89
N MET A 360 -10.07 -17.36 -1.72
CA MET A 360 -11.46 -17.22 -1.29
C MET A 360 -11.87 -15.75 -1.15
N GLN A 361 -11.03 -14.92 -0.51
CA GLN A 361 -11.28 -13.49 -0.36
C GLN A 361 -11.31 -12.76 -1.70
N ALA A 362 -10.40 -13.13 -2.60
CA ALA A 362 -10.34 -12.61 -3.96
C ALA A 362 -11.61 -12.88 -4.77
N ILE A 363 -12.03 -14.15 -4.83
CA ILE A 363 -13.24 -14.56 -5.53
C ILE A 363 -14.46 -13.84 -4.91
N GLY A 364 -14.53 -13.77 -3.59
CA GLY A 364 -15.57 -13.04 -2.88
C GLY A 364 -15.60 -11.55 -3.23
N ASN A 365 -14.43 -10.89 -3.38
CA ASN A 365 -14.35 -9.50 -3.82
C ASN A 365 -14.86 -9.34 -5.25
N VAL A 366 -14.38 -10.15 -6.20
CA VAL A 366 -14.79 -10.06 -7.61
C VAL A 366 -16.31 -10.24 -7.75
N ILE A 367 -16.88 -11.26 -7.11
CA ILE A 367 -18.33 -11.50 -7.13
C ILE A 367 -19.07 -10.35 -6.45
N GLY A 368 -18.62 -9.94 -5.26
CA GLY A 368 -19.24 -8.85 -4.50
C GLY A 368 -19.25 -7.54 -5.29
N PHE A 369 -18.15 -7.19 -5.95
CA PHE A 369 -18.03 -5.99 -6.77
C PHE A 369 -18.87 -6.08 -8.04
N ALA A 370 -18.87 -7.20 -8.75
CA ALA A 370 -19.67 -7.39 -9.95
C ALA A 370 -21.18 -7.25 -9.66
N ILE A 371 -21.62 -7.74 -8.49
CA ILE A 371 -22.99 -7.56 -8.02
C ILE A 371 -23.21 -6.12 -7.57
N ALA A 372 -22.29 -5.52 -6.81
CA ALA A 372 -22.51 -4.23 -6.17
C ALA A 372 -22.40 -3.01 -7.09
N VAL A 373 -21.61 -3.11 -8.17
CA VAL A 373 -21.28 -1.98 -9.04
C VAL A 373 -22.51 -1.32 -9.67
N ARG A 374 -23.59 -2.06 -9.92
CA ARG A 374 -24.88 -1.54 -10.42
C ARG A 374 -25.57 -0.54 -9.49
N TRP A 375 -25.20 -0.49 -8.20
CA TRP A 375 -25.73 0.49 -7.23
C TRP A 375 -24.72 1.61 -6.90
N GLY A 376 -23.63 1.73 -7.65
CA GLY A 376 -22.66 2.80 -7.51
C GLY A 376 -21.50 2.50 -6.56
N ILE A 377 -20.59 3.48 -6.44
CA ILE A 377 -19.30 3.33 -5.71
C ILE A 377 -19.45 3.06 -4.21
N VAL A 378 -20.53 3.57 -3.60
CA VAL A 378 -20.83 3.36 -2.19
C VAL A 378 -21.17 1.88 -1.94
N ALA A 379 -21.94 1.27 -2.84
CA ALA A 379 -22.26 -0.15 -2.77
C ALA A 379 -21.02 -1.03 -2.99
N VAL A 380 -20.10 -0.64 -3.90
CA VAL A 380 -18.83 -1.35 -4.09
C VAL A 380 -17.97 -1.31 -2.83
N ALA A 381 -17.86 -0.14 -2.18
CA ALA A 381 -17.19 -0.02 -0.88
C ALA A 381 -17.87 -0.88 0.20
N ALA A 382 -19.20 -0.87 0.27
CA ALA A 382 -19.94 -1.70 1.21
C ALA A 382 -19.70 -3.20 0.96
N ALA A 383 -19.71 -3.64 -0.29
CA ALA A 383 -19.42 -5.02 -0.66
C ALA A 383 -18.01 -5.44 -0.23
N TYR A 384 -17.01 -4.56 -0.39
CA TYR A 384 -15.65 -4.80 0.07
C TYR A 384 -15.60 -5.08 1.59
N VAL A 385 -16.27 -4.23 2.35
CA VAL A 385 -16.32 -4.28 3.82
C VAL A 385 -17.12 -5.49 4.29
N ILE A 386 -18.35 -5.68 3.78
CA ILE A 386 -19.23 -6.81 4.12
C ILE A 386 -18.51 -8.13 3.86
N ARG A 387 -17.88 -8.29 2.70
CA ARG A 387 -17.10 -9.49 2.38
C ARG A 387 -15.96 -9.71 3.39
N ALA A 388 -15.30 -8.66 3.89
CA ALA A 388 -14.29 -8.80 4.96
C ALA A 388 -14.90 -9.36 6.24
N TYR A 389 -16.03 -8.82 6.68
CA TYR A 389 -16.71 -9.29 7.87
C TYR A 389 -17.27 -10.72 7.70
N LEU A 390 -17.75 -11.09 6.52
CA LEU A 390 -18.23 -12.45 6.22
C LEU A 390 -17.10 -13.48 6.19
N THR A 391 -15.90 -13.10 5.73
CA THR A 391 -14.73 -14.00 5.64
C THR A 391 -13.88 -14.04 6.91
N ALA A 392 -14.10 -13.10 7.84
CA ALA A 392 -13.40 -13.04 9.12
C ALA A 392 -13.62 -14.31 9.98
N PRO A 393 -14.85 -14.85 10.18
CA PRO A 393 -15.05 -16.09 10.93
C PRO A 393 -14.28 -17.29 10.38
N VAL A 394 -14.24 -17.46 9.05
CA VAL A 394 -13.47 -18.53 8.40
C VAL A 394 -11.98 -18.40 8.70
N THR A 395 -11.45 -17.18 8.60
CA THR A 395 -10.05 -16.92 8.92
C THR A 395 -9.74 -17.23 10.38
N LEU A 396 -10.61 -16.80 11.30
CA LEU A 396 -10.44 -17.05 12.73
C LEU A 396 -10.54 -18.54 13.07
N TRP A 397 -11.44 -19.27 12.40
CA TRP A 397 -11.56 -20.72 12.54
C TRP A 397 -10.27 -21.45 12.12
N ILE A 398 -9.66 -21.06 10.99
CA ILE A 398 -8.38 -21.62 10.53
C ILE A 398 -7.29 -21.35 11.58
N VAL A 399 -7.16 -20.11 12.05
CA VAL A 399 -6.14 -19.76 13.05
C VAL A 399 -6.39 -20.50 14.37
N ASN A 400 -7.64 -20.61 14.83
CA ASN A 400 -8.00 -21.35 16.03
C ASN A 400 -7.64 -22.85 15.94
N LYS A 401 -7.73 -23.45 14.74
CA LYS A 401 -7.28 -24.84 14.52
C LYS A 401 -5.76 -25.00 14.63
N LEU A 402 -5.00 -23.95 14.32
CA LEU A 402 -3.54 -23.95 14.36
C LEU A 402 -2.99 -23.61 15.74
N ILE A 403 -3.58 -22.61 16.39
CA ILE A 403 -3.25 -22.15 17.74
C ILE A 403 -4.55 -22.02 18.53
N PRO A 404 -4.98 -23.01 19.33
CA PRO A 404 -6.26 -22.97 20.05
C PRO A 404 -6.47 -21.65 20.78
N ILE A 405 -7.39 -20.82 20.29
CA ILE A 405 -7.65 -19.48 20.77
C ILE A 405 -8.65 -19.57 21.93
N ASN A 406 -8.30 -18.91 23.03
CA ASN A 406 -9.28 -18.54 24.05
C ASN A 406 -10.05 -17.30 23.55
N PHE A 407 -11.28 -17.52 23.09
CA PHE A 407 -12.14 -16.47 22.54
C PHE A 407 -12.36 -15.29 23.49
N ARG A 408 -12.45 -15.53 24.81
CA ARG A 408 -12.63 -14.46 25.80
C ARG A 408 -11.41 -13.54 25.85
N THR A 409 -10.20 -14.12 25.86
CA THR A 409 -8.95 -13.35 25.86
C THR A 409 -8.71 -12.66 24.51
N TYR A 410 -9.13 -13.29 23.42
CA TYR A 410 -9.07 -12.69 22.08
C TYR A 410 -9.98 -11.47 21.98
N LEU A 411 -11.26 -11.59 22.32
CA LEU A 411 -12.23 -10.50 22.27
C LEU A 411 -11.89 -9.36 23.26
N SER A 412 -11.28 -9.68 24.39
CA SER A 412 -10.84 -8.63 25.34
C SER A 412 -9.77 -7.70 24.77
N GLN A 413 -9.01 -8.13 23.75
CA GLN A 413 -8.05 -7.25 23.05
C GLN A 413 -8.73 -6.17 22.20
N TYR A 414 -10.01 -6.35 21.86
CA TYR A 414 -10.80 -5.41 21.07
C TYR A 414 -11.67 -4.52 21.95
N ALA A 415 -12.18 -5.05 23.06
CA ALA A 415 -13.20 -4.41 23.88
C ALA A 415 -12.81 -3.00 24.36
N ALA A 416 -11.67 -2.86 25.05
CA ALA A 416 -11.26 -1.56 25.58
C ALA A 416 -10.95 -0.52 24.48
N PRO A 417 -10.16 -0.85 23.43
CA PRO A 417 -9.98 0.05 22.29
C PRO A 417 -11.29 0.44 21.59
N LEU A 418 -12.24 -0.50 21.44
CA LEU A 418 -13.51 -0.23 20.79
C LEU A 418 -14.37 0.71 21.63
N VAL A 419 -14.55 0.42 22.91
CA VAL A 419 -15.33 1.28 23.82
C VAL A 419 -14.74 2.69 23.89
N ALA A 420 -13.42 2.81 24.05
CA ALA A 420 -12.76 4.12 24.06
C ALA A 420 -12.92 4.86 22.73
N SER A 421 -12.87 4.16 21.59
CA SER A 421 -13.08 4.78 20.28
C SER A 421 -14.53 5.20 20.06
N LEU A 422 -15.51 4.42 20.55
CA LEU A 422 -16.93 4.79 20.48
C LEU A 422 -17.24 6.02 21.34
N ILE A 423 -16.66 6.12 22.54
CA ILE A 423 -16.77 7.30 23.39
C ILE A 423 -16.14 8.53 22.72
N MET A 424 -14.96 8.36 22.10
CA MET A 424 -14.33 9.40 21.29
C MET A 424 -15.25 9.84 20.14
N VAL A 425 -15.82 8.91 19.37
CA VAL A 425 -16.74 9.21 18.26
C VAL A 425 -17.97 9.97 18.73
N ALA A 426 -18.60 9.52 19.83
CA ALA A 426 -19.74 10.21 20.43
C ALA A 426 -19.38 11.66 20.83
N THR A 427 -18.18 11.85 21.36
CA THR A 427 -17.68 13.17 21.75
C THR A 427 -17.41 14.06 20.54
N ILE A 428 -16.87 13.51 19.46
CA ILE A 428 -16.68 14.22 18.19
C ILE A 428 -18.04 14.67 17.63
N PHE A 429 -19.05 13.79 17.63
CA PHE A 429 -20.40 14.16 17.20
C PHE A 429 -21.00 15.28 18.06
N GLY A 430 -20.82 15.22 19.39
CA GLY A 430 -21.21 16.31 20.29
C GLY A 430 -20.53 17.63 19.94
N ALA A 431 -19.20 17.62 19.76
CA ALA A 431 -18.43 18.80 19.37
C ALA A 431 -18.92 19.38 18.03
N LYS A 432 -19.21 18.53 17.03
CA LYS A 432 -19.75 18.94 15.73
C LYS A 432 -21.13 19.58 15.86
N TYR A 433 -22.00 19.00 16.68
CA TYR A 433 -23.34 19.54 16.91
C TYR A 433 -23.32 20.94 17.54
N PHE A 434 -22.48 21.15 18.55
CA PHE A 434 -22.41 22.44 19.24
C PHE A 434 -21.58 23.50 18.52
N LEU A 435 -20.49 23.12 17.83
CA LEU A 435 -19.54 24.07 17.26
C LEU A 435 -19.67 24.24 15.74
N GLY A 436 -20.30 23.30 15.03
CA GLY A 436 -20.28 23.23 13.56
C GLY A 436 -20.87 24.44 12.83
N GLY A 437 -21.78 25.18 13.48
CA GLY A 437 -22.33 26.44 12.96
C GLY A 437 -21.64 27.70 13.46
N ILE A 438 -20.68 27.58 14.38
CA ILE A 438 -20.06 28.70 15.10
C ILE A 438 -18.63 28.93 14.60
N VAL A 439 -17.85 27.85 14.41
CA VAL A 439 -16.42 27.95 14.07
C VAL A 439 -16.15 27.56 12.62
N ASN A 440 -15.05 28.07 12.06
CA ASN A 440 -14.58 27.67 10.74
C ASN A 440 -14.25 26.16 10.71
N LEU A 441 -14.48 25.52 9.55
CA LEU A 441 -14.21 24.11 9.30
C LEU A 441 -12.80 23.65 9.74
N HIS A 442 -11.76 24.46 9.51
CA HIS A 442 -10.39 24.14 9.92
C HIS A 442 -10.26 24.07 11.45
N ILE A 443 -10.86 25.03 12.16
CA ILE A 443 -10.86 25.10 13.62
C ILE A 443 -11.66 23.94 14.19
N LEU A 444 -12.84 23.65 13.61
CA LEU A 444 -13.67 22.51 14.00
C LEU A 444 -12.87 21.21 13.92
N LEU A 445 -12.18 20.98 12.80
CA LEU A 445 -11.39 19.79 12.57
C LEU A 445 -10.23 19.67 13.57
N THR A 446 -9.51 20.76 13.84
CA THR A 446 -8.46 20.77 14.88
C THR A 446 -9.02 20.44 16.25
N ILE A 447 -10.13 21.06 16.65
CA ILE A 447 -10.80 20.80 17.94
C ILE A 447 -11.22 19.33 18.02
N CYS A 448 -11.90 18.80 17.00
CA CYS A 448 -12.37 17.42 17.02
C CYS A 448 -11.21 16.41 17.09
N ILE A 449 -10.11 16.64 16.37
CA ILE A 449 -8.94 15.76 16.41
C ILE A 449 -8.26 15.82 17.78
N SER A 450 -7.94 17.02 18.27
CA SER A 450 -7.24 17.19 19.56
C SER A 450 -8.09 16.69 20.73
N PHE A 451 -9.37 17.08 20.77
CA PHE A 451 -10.28 16.68 21.83
C PHE A 451 -10.61 15.19 21.77
N GLY A 452 -10.86 14.64 20.58
CA GLY A 452 -11.06 13.21 20.38
C GLY A 452 -9.85 12.39 20.85
N ALA A 453 -8.64 12.80 20.49
CA ALA A 453 -7.41 12.14 20.95
C ALA A 453 -7.27 12.17 22.48
N LEU A 454 -7.53 13.33 23.11
CA LEU A 454 -7.48 13.46 24.57
C LEU A 454 -8.51 12.56 25.26
N VAL A 455 -9.74 12.52 24.77
CA VAL A 455 -10.81 11.67 25.30
C VAL A 455 -10.42 10.21 25.16
N TYR A 456 -9.98 9.79 23.98
CA TYR A 456 -9.54 8.42 23.74
C TYR A 456 -8.45 7.97 24.71
N ILE A 457 -7.38 8.77 24.82
CA ILE A 457 -6.24 8.49 25.71
C ILE A 457 -6.70 8.39 27.17
N SER A 458 -7.55 9.33 27.60
CA SER A 458 -8.08 9.37 28.97
C SER A 458 -8.96 8.14 29.26
N THR A 459 -9.85 7.78 28.35
CA THR A 459 -10.72 6.60 28.48
C THR A 459 -9.90 5.31 28.52
N ILE A 460 -8.88 5.16 27.69
CA ILE A 460 -7.98 4.00 27.73
C ILE A 460 -7.23 3.92 29.05
N ARG A 461 -6.73 5.05 29.56
CA ARG A 461 -6.03 5.10 30.85
C ARG A 461 -6.93 4.64 32.00
N LEU A 462 -8.22 4.94 31.96
CA LEU A 462 -9.20 4.56 32.98
C LEU A 462 -9.66 3.11 32.85
N ILE A 463 -10.05 2.66 31.65
CA ILE A 463 -10.66 1.34 31.43
C ILE A 463 -9.61 0.23 31.31
N ALA A 464 -8.41 0.53 30.79
CA ALA A 464 -7.37 -0.45 30.52
C ALA A 464 -5.96 0.07 30.91
N PRO A 465 -5.69 0.39 32.19
CA PRO A 465 -4.43 0.98 32.64
C PRO A 465 -3.21 0.11 32.34
N LYS A 466 -3.34 -1.23 32.37
CA LYS A 466 -2.26 -2.17 32.03
C LYS A 466 -1.89 -2.09 30.54
N LEU A 467 -2.89 -1.97 29.65
CA LEU A 467 -2.67 -1.83 28.21
C LEU A 467 -2.03 -0.49 27.90
N PHE A 468 -2.47 0.58 28.57
CA PHE A 468 -1.89 1.91 28.48
C PHE A 468 -0.41 1.94 28.91
N LYS A 469 -0.10 1.37 30.08
CA LYS A 469 1.29 1.30 30.56
C LYS A 469 2.18 0.53 29.59
N ARG A 470 1.69 -0.61 29.08
CA ARG A 470 2.41 -1.42 28.10
C ARG A 470 2.70 -0.66 26.81
N SER A 471 1.75 0.12 26.30
CA SER A 471 1.97 0.92 25.10
C SER A 471 2.99 2.03 25.36
N THR A 472 2.90 2.74 26.49
CA THR A 472 3.87 3.79 26.84
C THR A 472 5.29 3.24 27.02
N ASP A 473 5.44 2.05 27.62
CA ASP A 473 6.74 1.39 27.80
C ASP A 473 7.35 1.01 26.43
N LEU A 474 6.53 0.50 25.51
CA LEU A 474 6.95 0.18 24.15
C LEU A 474 7.35 1.43 23.37
N PHE A 475 6.54 2.49 23.37
CA PHE A 475 6.90 3.75 22.70
C PHE A 475 8.14 4.39 23.29
N GLY A 476 8.31 4.35 24.62
CA GLY A 476 9.51 4.83 25.32
C GLY A 476 10.79 4.04 25.02
N SER A 477 10.67 2.77 24.58
CA SER A 477 11.81 1.96 24.14
C SER A 477 12.18 2.16 22.66
N ILE A 478 11.25 2.63 21.83
CA ILE A 478 11.45 2.90 20.40
C ILE A 478 11.99 4.32 20.17
N LEU A 479 11.59 5.29 21.00
CA LEU A 479 12.18 6.63 20.95
C LEU A 479 13.64 6.54 21.41
N PRO A 480 14.62 6.98 20.60
CA PRO A 480 16.00 7.06 21.08
C PRO A 480 15.99 7.91 22.34
N LYS A 481 16.52 7.38 23.45
CA LYS A 481 16.82 8.19 24.63
C LYS A 481 17.77 9.28 24.17
N PHE A 482 17.25 10.46 23.84
CA PHE A 482 18.03 11.69 23.86
C PHE A 482 18.32 11.98 25.33
N SER A 483 19.25 11.21 25.89
CA SER A 483 19.93 11.60 27.11
C SER A 483 20.76 12.83 26.74
N LEU A 484 20.19 14.00 27.03
CA LEU A 484 20.97 15.16 27.41
C LEU A 484 21.83 14.73 28.61
N ASN A 485 23.01 14.20 28.34
CA ASN A 485 24.10 14.29 29.29
C ASN A 485 24.37 15.79 29.43
N LYS A 486 23.78 16.39 30.47
CA LYS A 486 24.32 17.62 31.04
C LYS A 486 25.75 17.28 31.49
N THR A 487 26.71 17.94 30.85
CA THR A 487 28.07 18.18 31.34
C THR A 487 28.09 18.61 32.79
#